data_AF-A0A1B7NVY1-F1
#
_entry.id   AF-A0A1B7NVY1-F1
#
_cell.length_a   1.000
_cell.length_b   1.000
_cell.length_c   1.000
_cell.angle_alpha   90.00
_cell.angle_beta   90.00
_cell.angle_gamma   90.00
#
_symmetry.space_group_name_H-M   'P 1'
#
loop_
_entity.id
_entity.type
_entity.pdbx_description
1 polymer ?
#
loop_
_entity_poly.entity_id
_entity_poly.type
_entity_poly.pdbx_seq_one_letter_code
_entity_poly.pdbx_strand_id
1 'polypeptide(L)'
;MPTTLRSTAAALRQLGRSPAASPTLNTYIPAIGNRTCVFCQHKSWKPSLATRGFHDSSRLLARANASGESAPPPNNPVLSKSFPSQSSEQNSVDEADSLINKPPDISSHYTIFPHSIPAPPPKGPFEISIPDLRQEFLRLQGRAHPDKYPPGIKKQRAEALSARINEAYRTLADPLSRAQYLLASQHGIDVTAEDGAKDHPQDIETLMQVLEVQETIEEAQDELVVARLKDENEERVKGCVAALGWALDQGHIEEARKECVKLRFWYTIRDGLRDWEPGKGVRLIH
;
A
#
# COMPACT_ATOMS: atom_id res chain seq x y z
N MET A 1 52.58 68.06 21.16
CA MET A 1 53.22 66.99 20.37
C MET A 1 53.29 65.77 21.27
N PRO A 2 52.52 64.71 20.96
CA PRO A 2 52.98 63.72 19.99
C PRO A 2 51.92 63.24 18.99
N THR A 3 52.43 62.54 18.00
CA THR A 3 51.86 62.05 16.75
C THR A 3 51.11 60.73 16.93
N THR A 4 49.91 60.58 16.37
CA THR A 4 49.32 59.27 16.05
C THR A 4 48.67 59.29 14.67
N LEU A 5 49.01 58.26 13.89
CA LEU A 5 48.71 58.05 12.49
C LEU A 5 47.27 57.59 12.25
N ARG A 6 46.72 58.00 11.11
CA ARG A 6 45.32 57.89 10.73
C ARG A 6 45.07 56.66 9.84
N SER A 7 44.10 55.88 10.31
CA SER A 7 43.23 54.88 9.66
C SER A 7 43.09 54.95 8.13
N THR A 8 43.26 53.80 7.48
CA THR A 8 42.87 53.54 6.08
C THR A 8 41.48 52.92 5.99
N ALA A 9 40.73 53.37 4.99
CA ALA A 9 39.31 53.13 4.77
C ALA A 9 39.02 51.97 3.80
N ALA A 10 37.76 51.54 3.85
CA ALA A 10 37.10 50.44 3.16
C ALA A 10 36.99 50.56 1.63
N ALA A 11 36.76 49.42 0.96
CA ALA A 11 35.76 49.27 -0.11
C ALA A 11 35.57 47.80 -0.54
N LEU A 12 34.33 47.31 -0.47
CA LEU A 12 33.81 46.05 -1.01
C LEU A 12 33.02 46.34 -2.30
N ARG A 13 33.32 45.66 -3.42
CA ARG A 13 32.45 45.42 -4.60
C ARG A 13 32.89 44.10 -5.25
N GLN A 14 32.10 43.03 -5.22
CA GLN A 14 30.96 42.65 -6.09
C GLN A 14 31.34 41.94 -7.42
N LEU A 15 30.79 40.72 -7.55
CA LEU A 15 30.30 40.02 -8.75
C LEU A 15 31.24 39.10 -9.57
N GLY A 16 31.00 37.79 -9.42
CA GLY A 16 31.26 36.74 -10.40
C GLY A 16 30.29 35.58 -10.16
N ARG A 17 29.48 35.22 -11.16
CA ARG A 17 28.30 34.34 -11.09
C ARG A 17 28.51 33.05 -11.92
N SER A 18 28.21 31.91 -11.29
CA SER A 18 27.77 30.59 -11.81
C SER A 18 28.77 29.61 -12.49
N PRO A 19 28.48 28.28 -12.55
CA PRO A 19 27.40 27.52 -11.89
C PRO A 19 27.93 26.29 -11.09
N ALA A 20 27.32 25.98 -9.94
CA ALA A 20 27.49 24.68 -9.28
C ALA A 20 26.23 23.84 -9.48
N ALA A 21 26.47 22.56 -9.75
CA ALA A 21 25.52 21.55 -10.18
C ALA A 21 24.37 21.31 -9.18
N SER A 22 23.22 20.96 -9.75
CA SER A 22 22.01 20.51 -9.05
C SER A 22 22.30 19.30 -8.17
N PRO A 23 21.94 19.31 -6.87
CA PRO A 23 21.80 18.09 -6.10
C PRO A 23 20.40 17.52 -6.35
N THR A 24 20.34 16.33 -6.94
CA THR A 24 19.14 15.49 -6.91
C THR A 24 18.83 15.16 -5.45
N LEU A 25 17.79 15.79 -4.89
CA LEU A 25 17.26 15.45 -3.58
C LEU A 25 16.63 14.06 -3.65
N ASN A 26 17.39 13.09 -3.16
CA ASN A 26 16.92 11.74 -2.90
C ASN A 26 16.09 11.80 -1.61
N THR A 27 14.77 11.93 -1.75
CA THR A 27 13.82 11.97 -0.64
C THR A 27 13.82 10.62 0.06
N TYR A 28 14.46 10.55 1.22
CA TYR A 28 14.53 9.35 2.04
C TYR A 28 13.25 9.24 2.88
N ILE A 29 12.27 8.49 2.40
CA ILE A 29 11.08 8.14 3.18
C ILE A 29 11.51 7.07 4.22
N PRO A 30 11.23 7.26 5.52
CA PRO A 30 11.68 6.33 6.55
C PRO A 30 10.93 5.00 6.43
N ALA A 31 11.61 3.99 5.92
CA ALA A 31 11.08 2.63 5.81
C ALA A 31 11.18 1.91 7.17
N ILE A 32 10.19 2.11 8.04
CA ILE A 32 9.95 1.23 9.18
C ILE A 32 8.52 0.70 9.09
N GLY A 33 8.38 -0.38 8.32
CA GLY A 33 7.16 -1.15 8.22
C GLY A 33 7.53 -2.60 7.91
N ASN A 34 7.12 -3.50 8.79
CA ASN A 34 7.37 -4.95 8.78
C ASN A 34 7.58 -5.53 7.36
N ARG A 35 8.82 -5.92 7.01
CA ARG A 35 9.23 -6.45 5.68
C ARG A 35 8.64 -7.82 5.35
N THR A 36 7.81 -8.37 6.23
CA THR A 36 7.16 -9.66 6.03
C THR A 36 5.89 -9.51 5.19
N CYS A 37 5.73 -10.40 4.22
CA CYS A 37 4.49 -10.59 3.48
C CYS A 37 3.31 -10.83 4.45
N VAL A 38 2.12 -10.27 4.17
CA VAL A 38 0.94 -10.37 5.06
C VAL A 38 0.47 -11.83 5.16
N PHE A 39 0.59 -12.60 4.08
CA PHE A 39 0.31 -14.04 4.13
C PHE A 39 1.28 -14.83 5.02
N CYS A 40 2.57 -14.46 5.05
CA CYS A 40 3.55 -15.06 5.97
C CYS A 40 3.24 -14.72 7.43
N GLN A 41 2.82 -13.47 7.71
CA GLN A 41 2.47 -13.02 9.06
C GLN A 41 1.27 -13.79 9.63
N HIS A 42 0.27 -14.09 8.80
CA HIS A 42 -0.96 -14.79 9.25
C HIS A 42 -0.97 -16.30 9.00
N LYS A 43 0.14 -16.92 8.53
CA LYS A 43 0.23 -18.35 8.18
C LYS A 43 -0.91 -18.85 7.28
N SER A 44 -1.53 -17.96 6.52
CA SER A 44 -2.74 -18.26 5.73
C SER A 44 -2.41 -18.78 4.34
N TRP A 45 -1.14 -18.77 3.94
CA TRP A 45 -0.68 -19.37 2.70
C TRP A 45 -0.65 -20.90 2.80
N LYS A 46 -1.68 -21.57 2.28
CA LYS A 46 -1.62 -23.01 1.99
C LYS A 46 -1.33 -23.19 0.51
N PRO A 47 -0.13 -23.66 0.11
CA PRO A 47 0.06 -24.09 -1.26
C PRO A 47 -0.85 -25.31 -1.49
N SER A 48 -1.65 -25.29 -2.55
CA SER A 48 -2.32 -26.49 -3.05
C SER A 48 -1.26 -27.44 -3.62
N LEU A 49 -0.57 -28.16 -2.74
CA LEU A 49 0.28 -29.28 -3.11
C LEU A 49 -0.64 -30.47 -3.41
N ALA A 50 -1.14 -30.54 -4.63
CA ALA A 50 -1.50 -31.81 -5.23
C ALA A 50 -0.19 -32.52 -5.61
N THR A 51 0.44 -33.14 -4.61
CA THR A 51 1.53 -34.09 -4.81
C THR A 51 0.93 -35.31 -5.51
N ARG A 52 0.97 -35.35 -6.85
CA ARG A 52 0.80 -36.62 -7.57
C ARG A 52 2.06 -37.45 -7.29
N GLY A 53 1.97 -38.26 -6.24
CA GLY A 53 2.96 -39.26 -5.91
C GLY A 53 3.13 -40.23 -7.08
N PHE A 54 4.37 -40.36 -7.54
CA PHE A 54 4.81 -41.52 -8.30
C PHE A 54 4.61 -42.75 -7.44
N HIS A 55 3.75 -43.67 -7.87
CA HIS A 55 3.76 -45.04 -7.41
C HIS A 55 4.35 -45.92 -8.53
N ASP A 56 5.63 -46.21 -8.36
CA ASP A 56 6.25 -47.41 -8.90
C ASP A 56 5.77 -48.61 -8.06
N SER A 57 5.22 -49.62 -8.71
CA SER A 57 4.97 -50.95 -8.13
C SER A 57 4.78 -51.95 -9.25
N SER A 58 5.91 -52.48 -9.71
CA SER A 58 6.03 -53.82 -10.26
C SER A 58 5.34 -54.83 -9.32
N ARG A 59 4.37 -55.61 -9.82
CA ARG A 59 4.25 -57.06 -9.51
C ARG A 59 3.04 -57.77 -10.17
N LEU A 60 3.39 -58.94 -10.71
CA LEU A 60 2.69 -60.23 -10.71
C LEU A 60 1.95 -60.70 -11.98
N LEU A 61 2.56 -61.77 -12.51
CA LEU A 61 2.02 -62.81 -13.37
C LEU A 61 0.72 -63.41 -12.81
N ALA A 62 -0.30 -63.53 -13.67
CA ALA A 62 -1.31 -64.57 -13.57
C ALA A 62 -1.81 -64.94 -14.97
N ARG A 63 -2.06 -66.24 -15.14
CA ARG A 63 -2.12 -67.01 -16.38
C ARG A 63 -3.57 -67.33 -16.73
N ALA A 64 -3.87 -67.26 -18.04
CA ALA A 64 -4.87 -68.02 -18.82
C ALA A 64 -6.34 -68.08 -18.38
N ASN A 65 -7.25 -67.60 -19.24
CA ASN A 65 -8.13 -68.45 -20.06
C ASN A 65 -9.12 -67.58 -20.86
N ALA A 66 -9.09 -67.67 -22.19
CA ALA A 66 -10.23 -67.36 -23.04
C ALA A 66 -10.11 -68.13 -24.36
N SER A 67 -11.01 -69.10 -24.52
CA SER A 67 -11.31 -69.82 -25.75
C SER A 67 -12.09 -68.94 -26.72
N GLY A 68 -11.92 -69.17 -28.03
CA GLY A 68 -12.96 -68.86 -29.02
C GLY A 68 -12.54 -67.95 -30.16
N GLU A 69 -11.94 -68.52 -31.20
CA GLU A 69 -11.84 -67.97 -32.55
C GLU A 69 -13.23 -67.91 -33.24
N SER A 70 -13.48 -66.86 -34.02
CA SER A 70 -13.90 -66.98 -35.43
C SER A 70 -14.06 -65.61 -36.11
N ALA A 71 -13.41 -65.47 -37.27
CA ALA A 71 -13.53 -64.38 -38.26
C ALA A 71 -14.45 -64.83 -39.44
N PRO A 72 -14.55 -64.21 -40.65
CA PRO A 72 -14.09 -62.91 -41.20
C PRO A 72 -15.20 -62.19 -42.09
N PRO A 73 -14.97 -61.57 -43.29
CA PRO A 73 -15.15 -60.14 -43.68
C PRO A 73 -16.28 -59.96 -44.77
N PRO A 74 -16.40 -58.96 -45.72
CA PRO A 74 -15.45 -57.91 -46.19
C PRO A 74 -15.96 -56.52 -46.73
N ASN A 75 -14.97 -55.66 -47.04
CA ASN A 75 -14.80 -54.69 -48.15
C ASN A 75 -15.75 -53.50 -48.41
N ASN A 76 -15.21 -52.26 -48.30
CA ASN A 76 -14.88 -51.30 -49.41
C ASN A 76 -14.68 -49.84 -48.86
N PRO A 77 -14.13 -48.86 -49.63
CA PRO A 77 -12.70 -48.65 -49.79
C PRO A 77 -12.20 -47.24 -49.37
N VAL A 78 -10.90 -47.18 -49.07
CA VAL A 78 -9.90 -46.11 -49.32
C VAL A 78 -10.40 -44.68 -49.62
N LEU A 79 -10.10 -43.75 -48.69
CA LEU A 79 -9.67 -42.41 -49.06
C LEU A 79 -8.51 -41.95 -48.17
N SER A 80 -7.35 -41.86 -48.79
CA SER A 80 -6.06 -41.49 -48.21
C SER A 80 -6.00 -39.99 -47.97
N LYS A 81 -5.84 -39.55 -46.71
CA LYS A 81 -5.17 -38.29 -46.38
C LYS A 81 -4.21 -38.51 -45.22
N SER A 82 -2.95 -38.36 -45.55
CA SER A 82 -1.77 -38.41 -44.70
C SER A 82 -1.87 -37.40 -43.55
N PHE A 83 -1.65 -37.86 -42.32
CA PHE A 83 -1.23 -37.02 -41.20
C PHE A 83 0.08 -37.60 -40.65
N PRO A 84 1.18 -36.83 -40.59
CA PRO A 84 2.40 -37.30 -39.98
C PRO A 84 2.26 -37.24 -38.45
N SER A 85 2.51 -38.38 -37.80
CA SER A 85 2.94 -38.41 -36.41
C SER A 85 4.36 -37.85 -36.32
N GLN A 86 4.55 -36.73 -35.63
CA GLN A 86 5.75 -36.44 -34.83
C GLN A 86 5.62 -35.08 -34.10
N SER A 87 6.28 -35.02 -32.94
CA SER A 87 6.40 -33.92 -31.96
C SER A 87 5.15 -33.56 -31.17
N SER A 88 4.82 -34.46 -30.25
CA SER A 88 4.57 -34.09 -28.86
C SER A 88 5.65 -33.14 -28.32
N GLU A 89 5.23 -32.29 -27.38
CA GLU A 89 6.04 -31.43 -26.51
C GLU A 89 6.53 -30.12 -27.13
N GLN A 90 5.80 -29.02 -26.89
CA GLN A 90 6.26 -27.94 -26.02
C GLN A 90 5.26 -26.77 -25.97
N ASN A 91 5.18 -26.17 -24.78
CA ASN A 91 4.59 -24.87 -24.43
C ASN A 91 3.11 -24.80 -24.02
N SER A 92 2.72 -25.62 -23.05
CA SER A 92 1.55 -25.34 -22.20
C SER A 92 1.88 -25.18 -20.71
N VAL A 93 3.08 -24.70 -20.34
CA VAL A 93 3.49 -24.55 -18.91
C VAL A 93 4.22 -23.23 -18.57
N ASP A 94 4.32 -22.25 -19.48
CA ASP A 94 5.06 -20.98 -19.21
C ASP A 94 4.16 -19.76 -18.89
N GLU A 95 2.85 -19.95 -18.70
CA GLU A 95 1.91 -18.87 -18.31
C GLU A 95 1.66 -18.83 -16.79
N ALA A 96 2.72 -18.98 -16.01
CA ALA A 96 2.76 -18.53 -14.62
C ALA A 96 3.68 -17.31 -14.55
N ASP A 97 3.23 -16.20 -15.15
CA ASP A 97 3.95 -14.94 -15.20
C ASP A 97 4.10 -14.36 -13.77
N SER A 98 5.15 -14.81 -13.09
CA SER A 98 5.63 -14.26 -11.84
C SER A 98 5.79 -12.76 -12.02
N LEU A 99 5.17 -11.94 -11.15
CA LEU A 99 5.34 -10.48 -11.14
C LEU A 99 6.81 -10.04 -11.00
N ILE A 100 7.75 -10.95 -10.79
CA ILE A 100 9.19 -10.67 -10.79
C ILE A 100 9.75 -10.56 -12.22
N ASN A 101 9.15 -11.24 -13.19
CA ASN A 101 9.56 -11.20 -14.59
C ASN A 101 8.96 -9.99 -15.30
N LYS A 102 7.71 -9.64 -14.96
CA LYS A 102 7.03 -8.42 -15.40
C LYS A 102 6.49 -7.64 -14.18
N PRO A 103 7.35 -6.87 -13.49
CA PRO A 103 6.92 -6.12 -12.31
C PRO A 103 5.86 -5.08 -12.67
N PRO A 104 4.85 -4.90 -11.80
CA PRO A 104 3.95 -3.77 -11.94
C PRO A 104 4.74 -2.48 -11.80
N ASP A 105 4.20 -1.39 -12.34
CA ASP A 105 4.77 -0.08 -12.07
C ASP A 105 4.64 0.22 -10.57
N ILE A 106 5.78 0.45 -9.91
CA ILE A 106 5.89 0.74 -8.48
C ILE A 106 6.25 2.21 -8.23
N SER A 107 6.15 3.06 -9.26
CA SER A 107 6.45 4.50 -9.20
C SER A 107 5.58 5.26 -8.18
N SER A 108 4.33 4.83 -8.00
CA SER A 108 3.36 5.40 -7.07
C SER A 108 2.57 4.29 -6.40
N HIS A 109 1.97 4.56 -5.24
CA HIS A 109 1.06 3.61 -4.62
C HIS A 109 -0.17 3.34 -5.49
N TYR A 110 -0.64 4.33 -6.25
CA TYR A 110 -1.79 4.17 -7.15
C TYR A 110 -1.48 3.27 -8.34
N THR A 111 -0.26 3.32 -8.89
CA THR A 111 0.13 2.51 -10.05
C THR A 111 0.26 1.02 -9.74
N ILE A 112 0.38 0.67 -8.45
CA ILE A 112 0.39 -0.72 -7.97
C ILE A 112 -0.99 -1.38 -8.08
N PHE A 113 -2.08 -0.59 -8.00
CA PHE A 113 -3.47 -1.08 -7.95
C PHE A 113 -4.34 -0.58 -9.12
N PRO A 114 -3.97 -0.86 -10.37
CA PRO A 114 -4.63 -0.28 -11.54
C PRO A 114 -6.06 -0.79 -11.78
N HIS A 115 -6.46 -1.94 -11.20
CA HIS A 115 -7.82 -2.47 -11.41
C HIS A 115 -8.81 -1.89 -10.41
N SER A 116 -8.39 -1.67 -9.17
CA SER A 116 -9.23 -1.12 -8.12
C SER A 116 -9.22 0.41 -8.08
N ILE A 117 -8.13 1.05 -8.53
CA ILE A 117 -8.01 2.51 -8.52
C ILE A 117 -7.47 2.99 -9.89
N PRO A 118 -8.32 3.56 -10.76
CA PRO A 118 -7.90 3.92 -12.12
C PRO A 118 -7.00 5.16 -12.17
N ALA A 119 -7.21 6.13 -11.28
CA ALA A 119 -6.41 7.35 -11.20
C ALA A 119 -6.54 8.00 -9.81
N PRO A 120 -5.50 8.71 -9.33
CA PRO A 120 -5.62 9.53 -8.13
C PRO A 120 -6.39 10.84 -8.41
N PRO A 121 -6.91 11.51 -7.37
CA PRO A 121 -7.44 12.87 -7.46
C PRO A 121 -6.44 13.85 -8.07
N PRO A 122 -6.89 14.88 -8.81
CA PRO A 122 -8.29 15.19 -9.17
C PRO A 122 -8.79 14.41 -10.40
N LYS A 123 -7.99 13.51 -10.99
CA LYS A 123 -8.35 12.76 -12.20
C LYS A 123 -9.26 11.56 -11.93
N GLY A 124 -9.34 11.14 -10.68
CA GLY A 124 -10.25 10.12 -10.17
C GLY A 124 -10.73 10.51 -8.77
N PRO A 125 -11.67 9.74 -8.19
CA PRO A 125 -12.21 10.04 -6.87
C PRO A 125 -11.21 9.74 -5.75
N PHE A 126 -11.27 10.52 -4.66
CA PHE A 126 -10.54 10.23 -3.43
C PHE A 126 -11.10 8.99 -2.73
N GLU A 127 -12.42 8.81 -2.78
CA GLU A 127 -13.10 7.64 -2.24
C GLU A 127 -12.78 6.40 -3.08
N ILE A 128 -12.37 5.32 -2.41
CA ILE A 128 -12.01 4.06 -3.06
C ILE A 128 -12.77 2.91 -2.39
N SER A 129 -13.08 1.88 -3.18
CA SER A 129 -13.65 0.64 -2.68
C SER A 129 -12.59 -0.18 -1.93
N ILE A 130 -12.64 -0.18 -0.60
CA ILE A 130 -11.75 -0.99 0.25
C ILE A 130 -11.87 -2.49 -0.05
N PRO A 131 -13.06 -3.07 -0.30
CA PRO A 131 -13.19 -4.47 -0.70
C PRO A 131 -12.42 -4.80 -1.98
N ASP A 132 -12.53 -3.95 -3.02
CA ASP A 132 -11.86 -4.20 -4.30
C ASP A 132 -10.34 -4.01 -4.19
N LEU A 133 -9.90 -2.98 -3.48
CA LEU A 133 -8.49 -2.78 -3.14
C LEU A 133 -7.92 -4.00 -2.42
N ARG A 134 -8.66 -4.56 -1.45
CA ARG A 134 -8.25 -5.74 -0.70
C ARG A 134 -8.15 -6.98 -1.60
N GLN A 135 -9.10 -7.19 -2.51
CA GLN A 135 -9.06 -8.30 -3.45
C GLN A 135 -7.83 -8.22 -4.36
N GLU A 136 -7.56 -7.03 -4.92
CA GLU A 136 -6.38 -6.82 -5.76
C GLU A 136 -5.08 -7.01 -4.97
N PHE A 137 -5.00 -6.48 -3.75
CA PHE A 137 -3.89 -6.68 -2.83
C PHE A 137 -3.57 -8.17 -2.60
N LEU A 138 -4.58 -8.98 -2.27
CA LEU A 138 -4.39 -10.41 -2.03
C LEU A 138 -3.88 -11.13 -3.28
N ARG A 139 -4.42 -10.77 -4.46
CA ARG A 139 -3.97 -11.31 -5.75
C ARG A 139 -2.50 -10.96 -6.04
N LEU A 140 -2.11 -9.70 -5.83
CA LEU A 140 -0.74 -9.23 -6.06
C LEU A 140 0.25 -9.88 -5.09
N GLN A 141 -0.08 -9.93 -3.79
CA GLN A 141 0.75 -10.62 -2.81
C GLN A 141 0.92 -12.11 -3.14
N GLY A 142 -0.13 -12.78 -3.62
CA GLY A 142 -0.01 -14.19 -3.96
C GLY A 142 0.90 -14.47 -5.16
N ARG A 143 1.08 -13.49 -6.05
CA ARG A 143 2.03 -13.58 -7.17
C ARG A 143 3.45 -13.15 -6.77
N ALA A 144 3.59 -12.24 -5.81
CA ALA A 144 4.87 -11.71 -5.33
C ALA A 144 5.45 -12.44 -4.10
N HIS A 145 4.79 -13.49 -3.60
CA HIS A 145 5.17 -14.16 -2.36
C HIS A 145 6.62 -14.72 -2.37
N PRO A 146 7.45 -14.43 -1.36
CA PRO A 146 8.88 -14.78 -1.37
C PRO A 146 9.17 -16.27 -1.30
N ASP A 147 8.31 -17.06 -0.64
CA ASP A 147 8.48 -18.52 -0.55
C ASP A 147 8.37 -19.26 -1.90
N LYS A 148 7.90 -18.58 -2.96
CA LYS A 148 7.87 -19.14 -4.31
C LYS A 148 9.25 -19.21 -4.96
N TYR A 149 10.24 -18.54 -4.38
CA TYR A 149 11.57 -18.39 -4.97
C TYR A 149 12.63 -19.01 -4.07
N PRO A 150 13.60 -19.75 -4.65
CA PRO A 150 14.74 -20.23 -3.90
C PRO A 150 15.57 -19.04 -3.37
N PRO A 151 16.37 -19.24 -2.30
CA PRO A 151 17.28 -18.23 -1.81
C PRO A 151 18.13 -17.61 -2.93
N GLY A 152 18.20 -16.28 -2.97
CA GLY A 152 18.94 -15.53 -3.99
C GLY A 152 18.24 -14.24 -4.39
N ILE A 153 18.71 -13.63 -5.48
CA ILE A 153 18.25 -12.32 -5.96
C ILE A 153 16.74 -12.31 -6.27
N LYS A 154 16.19 -13.41 -6.82
CA LYS A 154 14.75 -13.52 -7.10
C LYS A 154 13.92 -13.43 -5.82
N LYS A 155 14.34 -14.12 -4.76
CA LYS A 155 13.67 -14.05 -3.45
C LYS A 155 13.75 -12.63 -2.86
N GLN A 156 14.91 -11.98 -2.92
CA GLN A 156 15.06 -10.59 -2.45
C GLN A 156 14.16 -9.61 -3.22
N ARG A 157 14.02 -9.76 -4.54
CA ARG A 157 13.09 -8.97 -5.35
C ARG A 157 11.63 -9.23 -4.95
N ALA A 158 11.28 -10.48 -4.67
CA ALA A 158 9.95 -10.87 -4.18
C ALA A 158 9.62 -10.22 -2.84
N GLU A 159 10.58 -10.22 -1.91
CA GLU A 159 10.48 -9.59 -0.59
C GLU A 159 10.29 -8.08 -0.73
N ALA A 160 11.12 -7.42 -1.54
CA ALA A 160 11.03 -5.98 -1.79
C ALA A 160 9.68 -5.59 -2.42
N LEU A 161 9.23 -6.34 -3.44
CA LEU A 161 7.93 -6.10 -4.09
C LEU A 161 6.77 -6.33 -3.11
N SER A 162 6.81 -7.41 -2.32
CA SER A 162 5.80 -7.69 -1.30
C SER A 162 5.72 -6.59 -0.25
N ALA A 163 6.86 -6.04 0.17
CA ALA A 163 6.92 -4.92 1.10
C ALA A 163 6.30 -3.65 0.49
N ARG A 164 6.59 -3.35 -0.78
CA ARG A 164 5.98 -2.21 -1.50
C ARG A 164 4.47 -2.35 -1.66
N ILE A 165 3.98 -3.55 -1.98
CA ILE A 165 2.53 -3.82 -2.08
C ILE A 165 1.85 -3.61 -0.71
N ASN A 166 2.49 -4.05 0.38
CA ASN A 166 1.98 -3.84 1.74
C ASN A 166 1.91 -2.37 2.12
N GLU A 167 2.98 -1.62 1.86
CA GLU A 167 3.08 -0.18 2.11
C GLU A 167 1.95 0.54 1.37
N ALA A 168 1.84 0.31 0.06
CA ALA A 168 0.80 0.93 -0.76
C ALA A 168 -0.62 0.56 -0.30
N TYR A 169 -0.88 -0.71 0.04
CA TYR A 169 -2.19 -1.11 0.55
C TYR A 169 -2.53 -0.41 1.87
N ARG A 170 -1.60 -0.38 2.84
CA ARG A 170 -1.85 0.26 4.14
C ARG A 170 -2.12 1.75 3.98
N THR A 171 -1.29 2.43 3.20
CA THR A 171 -1.43 3.87 2.95
C THR A 171 -2.73 4.18 2.23
N LEU A 172 -3.10 3.41 1.21
CA LEU A 172 -4.32 3.67 0.45
C LEU A 172 -5.57 3.21 1.18
N ALA A 173 -5.54 2.19 2.04
CA ALA A 173 -6.74 1.71 2.72
C ALA A 173 -7.27 2.70 3.77
N ASP A 174 -6.39 3.40 4.48
CA ASP A 174 -6.77 4.39 5.50
C ASP A 174 -6.94 5.80 4.89
N PRO A 175 -8.09 6.48 5.06
CA PRO A 175 -8.32 7.80 4.48
C PRO A 175 -7.31 8.87 4.92
N LEU A 176 -6.90 8.88 6.19
CA LEU A 176 -5.92 9.85 6.70
C LEU A 176 -4.55 9.64 6.03
N SER A 177 -4.05 8.41 6.05
CA SER A 177 -2.78 8.03 5.40
C SER A 177 -2.81 8.31 3.90
N ARG A 178 -3.95 8.04 3.23
CA ARG A 178 -4.15 8.31 1.80
C ARG A 178 -4.08 9.81 1.50
N ALA A 179 -4.72 10.64 2.30
CA ALA A 179 -4.72 12.09 2.15
C ALA A 179 -3.32 12.67 2.35
N GLN A 180 -2.62 12.26 3.41
CA GLN A 180 -1.24 12.66 3.67
C GLN A 180 -0.32 12.26 2.50
N TYR A 181 -0.47 11.05 1.99
CA TYR A 181 0.28 10.58 0.83
C TYR A 181 0.01 11.43 -0.42
N LEU A 182 -1.24 11.76 -0.71
CA LEU A 182 -1.60 12.59 -1.86
C LEU A 182 -1.03 14.01 -1.75
N LEU A 183 -1.19 14.64 -0.59
CA LEU A 183 -0.66 15.98 -0.31
C LEU A 183 0.87 16.02 -0.43
N ALA A 184 1.56 15.04 0.12
CA ALA A 184 3.01 14.96 0.05
C ALA A 184 3.51 14.66 -1.37
N SER A 185 2.93 13.66 -2.04
CA SER A 185 3.44 13.18 -3.34
C SER A 185 3.09 14.08 -4.52
N GLN A 186 1.92 14.74 -4.50
CA GLN A 186 1.47 15.57 -5.62
C GLN A 186 1.72 17.06 -5.40
N HIS A 187 1.70 17.52 -4.14
CA HIS A 187 1.76 18.94 -3.80
C HIS A 187 3.00 19.31 -2.98
N GLY A 188 3.79 18.33 -2.53
CA GLY A 188 4.96 18.57 -1.68
C GLY A 188 4.61 19.08 -0.29
N ILE A 189 3.36 18.88 0.15
CA ILE A 189 2.86 19.33 1.45
C ILE A 189 2.95 18.17 2.44
N ASP A 190 3.86 18.27 3.41
CA ASP A 190 3.95 17.30 4.50
C ASP A 190 3.17 17.81 5.73
N VAL A 191 2.00 17.20 5.95
CA VAL A 191 1.11 17.53 7.07
C VAL A 191 1.60 16.91 8.39
N THR A 192 2.56 15.99 8.33
CA THR A 192 3.11 15.28 9.50
C THR A 192 4.36 15.95 10.07
N ALA A 193 5.04 16.78 9.29
CA ALA A 193 6.21 17.51 9.74
C ALA A 193 5.84 18.54 10.84
N GLU A 194 6.58 18.55 11.94
CA GLU A 194 6.40 19.54 13.02
C GLU A 194 6.57 20.99 12.52
N ASP A 195 7.40 21.18 11.48
CA ASP A 195 7.60 22.48 10.84
C ASP A 195 6.39 22.95 10.02
N GLY A 196 5.50 22.04 9.60
CA GLY A 196 4.28 22.38 8.87
C GLY A 196 3.34 23.29 9.67
N ALA A 197 3.42 23.28 11.01
CA ALA A 197 2.68 24.20 11.87
C ALA A 197 3.24 25.64 11.87
N LYS A 198 4.52 25.82 11.52
CA LYS A 198 5.14 27.15 11.39
C LYS A 198 4.80 27.80 10.06
N ASP A 199 4.82 27.00 8.99
CA ASP A 199 4.52 27.48 7.64
C ASP A 199 3.00 27.60 7.38
N HIS A 200 2.19 26.86 8.13
CA HIS A 200 0.74 26.88 8.00
C HIS A 200 0.04 26.95 9.36
N PRO A 201 -0.44 28.15 9.76
CA PRO A 201 -1.16 28.34 11.02
C PRO A 201 -2.37 27.41 11.08
N GLN A 202 -2.52 26.78 12.24
CA GLN A 202 -3.70 25.97 12.55
C GLN A 202 -4.93 26.86 12.69
N ASP A 203 -6.07 26.33 12.27
CA ASP A 203 -7.34 27.02 12.44
C ASP A 203 -7.74 27.06 13.91
N ILE A 204 -7.96 28.27 14.45
CA ILE A 204 -8.26 28.49 15.87
C ILE A 204 -9.56 27.80 16.25
N GLU A 205 -10.57 27.82 15.37
CA GLU A 205 -11.85 27.18 15.63
C GLU A 205 -11.68 25.67 15.81
N THR A 206 -10.90 25.04 14.93
CA THR A 206 -10.58 23.61 15.04
C THR A 206 -9.84 23.29 16.34
N LEU A 207 -8.86 24.10 16.75
CA LEU A 207 -8.13 23.89 18.00
C LEU A 207 -9.05 23.99 19.23
N MET A 208 -9.95 24.98 19.26
CA MET A 208 -10.92 25.12 20.34
C MET A 208 -11.84 23.90 20.42
N GLN A 209 -12.35 23.41 19.28
CA GLN A 209 -13.19 22.21 19.24
C GLN A 209 -12.44 20.98 19.77
N VAL A 210 -11.17 20.82 19.40
CA VAL A 210 -10.36 19.70 19.90
C VAL A 210 -10.21 19.80 21.41
N LEU A 211 -9.84 20.95 21.95
CA LEU A 211 -9.67 21.15 23.39
C LEU A 211 -10.96 20.86 24.17
N GLU A 212 -12.11 21.33 23.70
CA GLU A 212 -13.42 21.07 24.33
C GLU A 212 -13.75 19.56 24.38
N VAL A 213 -13.46 18.84 23.29
CA VAL A 213 -13.66 17.39 23.24
C VAL A 213 -12.68 16.67 24.18
N GLN A 214 -11.43 17.13 24.29
CA GLN A 214 -10.46 16.56 25.22
C GLN A 214 -10.90 16.73 26.67
N GLU A 215 -11.35 17.93 27.06
CA GLU A 215 -11.90 18.20 28.39
C GLU A 215 -13.09 17.28 28.69
N THR A 216 -14.02 17.14 27.73
CA THR A 216 -15.17 16.24 27.88
C THR A 216 -14.76 14.77 28.10
N ILE A 217 -13.66 14.33 27.50
CA ILE A 217 -13.12 12.96 27.68
C ILE A 217 -12.48 12.79 29.06
N GLU A 218 -11.77 13.81 29.55
CA GLU A 218 -11.14 13.79 30.87
C GLU A 218 -12.18 13.80 32.00
N GLU A 219 -13.30 14.49 31.80
CA GLU A 219 -14.42 14.54 32.75
C GLU A 219 -15.33 13.30 32.69
N ALA A 220 -15.21 12.47 31.64
CA ALA A 220 -16.04 11.28 31.50
C ALA A 220 -15.73 10.25 32.60
N GLN A 221 -16.74 9.91 33.40
CA GLN A 221 -16.63 8.93 34.49
C GLN A 221 -17.39 7.62 34.20
N ASP A 222 -18.27 7.63 33.19
CA ASP A 222 -19.17 6.53 32.86
C ASP A 222 -18.88 6.03 31.44
N GLU A 223 -18.87 4.71 31.28
CA GLU A 223 -18.71 4.02 30.01
C GLU A 223 -19.81 4.40 29.00
N LEU A 224 -21.03 4.72 29.46
CA LEU A 224 -22.11 5.21 28.60
C LEU A 224 -21.78 6.56 27.95
N VAL A 225 -21.11 7.45 28.69
CA VAL A 225 -20.66 8.75 28.15
C VAL A 225 -19.59 8.54 27.11
N VAL A 226 -18.62 7.66 27.39
CA VAL A 226 -17.54 7.33 26.45
C VAL A 226 -18.05 6.65 25.18
N ALA A 227 -19.05 5.76 25.30
CA ALA A 227 -19.69 5.15 24.14
C ALA A 227 -20.33 6.21 23.23
N ARG A 228 -21.04 7.20 23.81
CA ARG A 228 -21.58 8.32 23.04
C ARG A 228 -20.48 9.14 22.36
N LEU A 229 -19.41 9.46 23.08
CA LEU A 229 -18.28 10.21 22.51
C LEU A 229 -17.60 9.47 21.36
N LYS A 230 -17.51 8.13 21.44
CA LYS A 230 -17.02 7.28 20.33
C LYS A 230 -17.90 7.45 19.09
N ASP A 231 -19.22 7.33 19.23
CA ASP A 231 -20.16 7.47 18.12
C ASP A 231 -20.09 8.87 17.50
N GLU A 232 -20.07 9.93 18.33
CA GLU A 232 -19.96 11.30 17.85
C GLU A 232 -18.61 11.56 17.15
N ASN A 233 -17.50 10.99 17.65
CA ASN A 233 -16.20 11.13 17.01
C ASN A 233 -16.14 10.38 15.68
N GLU A 234 -16.75 9.20 15.57
CA GLU A 234 -16.86 8.49 14.28
C GLU A 234 -17.66 9.29 13.26
N GLU A 235 -18.70 10.03 13.67
CA GLU A 235 -19.41 10.93 12.77
C GLU A 235 -18.56 12.13 12.33
N ARG A 236 -17.78 12.72 13.25
CA ARG A 236 -16.80 13.77 12.91
C ARG A 236 -15.75 13.27 11.92
N VAL A 237 -15.24 12.05 12.12
CA VAL A 237 -14.29 11.40 11.19
C VAL A 237 -14.92 11.23 9.81
N LYS A 238 -16.14 10.69 9.71
CA LYS A 238 -16.83 10.52 8.43
C LYS A 238 -17.06 11.85 7.72
N GLY A 239 -17.50 12.87 8.45
CA GLY A 239 -17.71 14.22 7.92
C GLY A 239 -16.41 14.82 7.37
N CYS A 240 -15.31 14.75 8.12
CA CYS A 240 -14.00 15.22 7.66
C CYS A 240 -13.50 14.44 6.44
N VAL A 241 -13.69 13.11 6.39
CA VAL A 241 -13.30 12.30 5.23
C VAL A 241 -14.08 12.69 3.98
N ALA A 242 -15.39 12.97 4.11
CA ALA A 242 -16.21 13.43 3.00
C ALA A 242 -15.79 14.82 2.49
N ALA A 243 -15.56 15.77 3.42
CA ALA A 243 -15.09 17.12 3.08
C ALA A 243 -13.70 17.10 2.42
N LEU A 244 -12.78 16.30 2.96
CA LEU A 244 -11.45 16.05 2.42
C LEU A 244 -11.51 15.45 1.01
N GLY A 245 -12.36 14.45 0.81
CA GLY A 245 -12.56 13.82 -0.49
C GLY A 245 -13.07 14.82 -1.53
N TRP A 246 -14.10 15.58 -1.18
CA TRP A 246 -14.60 16.65 -2.05
C TRP A 246 -13.51 17.68 -2.38
N ALA A 247 -12.73 18.14 -1.39
CA ALA A 247 -11.68 19.12 -1.61
C ALA A 247 -10.58 18.60 -2.56
N LEU A 248 -10.12 17.36 -2.37
CA LEU A 248 -9.13 16.73 -3.25
C LEU A 248 -9.66 16.51 -4.67
N ASP A 249 -10.92 16.09 -4.80
CA ASP A 249 -11.56 15.84 -6.09
C ASP A 249 -11.75 17.15 -6.88
N GLN A 250 -12.03 18.26 -6.20
CA GLN A 250 -12.12 19.60 -6.82
C GLN A 250 -10.76 20.30 -6.98
N GLY A 251 -9.68 19.74 -6.44
CA GLY A 251 -8.35 20.37 -6.47
C GLY A 251 -8.17 21.55 -5.50
N HIS A 252 -9.02 21.65 -4.48
CA HIS A 252 -8.94 22.63 -3.40
C HIS A 252 -7.91 22.19 -2.34
N ILE A 253 -6.62 22.41 -2.63
CA ILE A 253 -5.51 21.79 -1.88
C ILE A 253 -5.37 22.35 -0.46
N GLU A 254 -5.62 23.65 -0.25
CA GLU A 254 -5.52 24.25 1.09
C GLU A 254 -6.64 23.77 2.02
N GLU A 255 -7.85 23.63 1.48
CA GLU A 255 -8.99 23.04 2.17
C GLU A 255 -8.72 21.58 2.51
N ALA A 256 -8.22 20.79 1.55
CA ALA A 256 -7.83 19.41 1.78
C ALA A 256 -6.74 19.29 2.86
N ARG A 257 -5.76 20.20 2.87
CA ARG A 257 -4.73 20.25 3.91
C ARG A 257 -5.34 20.51 5.29
N LYS A 258 -6.22 21.51 5.42
CA LYS A 258 -6.90 21.82 6.69
C LYS A 258 -7.73 20.65 7.20
N GLU A 259 -8.53 20.03 6.32
CA GLU A 259 -9.33 18.85 6.67
C GLU A 259 -8.45 17.66 7.04
N CYS A 260 -7.30 17.48 6.38
CA CYS A 260 -6.34 16.42 6.73
C CYS A 260 -5.76 16.63 8.14
N VAL A 261 -5.45 17.87 8.54
CA VAL A 261 -4.98 18.15 9.90
C VAL A 261 -6.11 17.91 10.91
N LYS A 262 -7.32 18.37 10.62
CA LYS A 262 -8.51 18.16 11.46
C LYS A 262 -8.79 16.67 11.67
N LEU A 263 -8.71 15.88 10.61
CA LEU A 263 -8.86 14.42 10.66
C LEU A 263 -7.82 13.75 11.56
N ARG A 264 -6.58 14.25 11.58
CA ARG A 264 -5.53 13.75 12.48
C ARG A 264 -5.93 13.93 13.95
N PHE A 265 -6.49 15.08 14.32
CA PHE A 265 -6.97 15.28 15.68
C PHE A 265 -8.09 14.30 16.05
N TRP A 266 -9.06 14.07 15.16
CA TRP A 266 -10.12 13.09 15.42
C TRP A 266 -9.61 11.66 15.53
N TYR A 267 -8.50 11.32 14.87
CA TYR A 267 -7.80 10.04 15.08
C TYR A 267 -7.16 9.96 16.47
N THR A 268 -6.49 11.04 16.92
CA THR A 268 -5.94 11.11 18.29
C THR A 268 -7.04 10.97 19.35
N ILE A 269 -8.18 11.66 19.15
CA ILE A 269 -9.35 11.52 20.01
C ILE A 269 -9.89 10.08 19.99
N ARG A 270 -10.01 9.47 18.81
CA ARG A 270 -10.47 8.08 18.67
C ARG A 270 -9.59 7.09 19.44
N ASP A 271 -8.28 7.25 19.32
CA ASP A 271 -7.31 6.40 20.02
C ASP A 271 -7.43 6.59 21.54
N GLY A 272 -7.55 7.84 22.00
CA GLY A 272 -7.79 8.13 23.41
C GLY A 272 -9.09 7.55 23.97
N LEU A 273 -10.18 7.64 23.21
CA LEU A 273 -11.47 7.04 23.58
C LEU A 273 -11.40 5.51 23.60
N ARG A 274 -10.61 4.89 22.70
CA ARG A 274 -10.40 3.45 22.70
C ARG A 274 -9.64 3.00 23.95
N ASP A 275 -8.64 3.78 24.34
CA ASP A 275 -7.73 3.47 25.44
C ASP A 275 -8.25 4.02 26.80
N TRP A 276 -9.42 4.65 26.82
CA TRP A 276 -10.09 5.15 28.04
C TRP A 276 -10.47 3.99 28.97
N GLU A 277 -10.21 4.17 30.26
CA GLU A 277 -10.62 3.26 31.34
C GLU A 277 -11.15 4.06 32.53
N PRO A 278 -12.20 3.59 33.24
CA PRO A 278 -12.74 4.30 34.39
C PRO A 278 -11.68 4.44 35.49
N GLY A 279 -11.47 5.67 35.97
CA GLY A 279 -10.53 5.98 37.05
C GLY A 279 -9.04 6.06 36.63
N LYS A 280 -8.71 5.86 35.35
CA LYS A 280 -7.40 6.21 34.79
C LYS A 280 -7.53 7.48 33.95
N GLY A 281 -6.76 8.52 34.27
CA GLY A 281 -6.72 9.73 33.43
C GLY A 281 -6.23 9.39 32.03
N VAL A 282 -7.00 9.78 31.00
CA VAL A 282 -6.59 9.64 29.61
C VAL A 282 -5.55 10.70 29.30
N ARG A 283 -4.32 10.29 28.98
CA ARG A 283 -3.33 11.21 28.41
C ARG A 283 -3.36 11.08 26.90
N LEU A 284 -3.96 12.04 26.23
CA LEU A 284 -3.90 12.17 24.79
C LEU A 284 -2.52 12.73 24.42
N ILE A 285 -1.70 11.94 23.74
CA ILE A 285 -0.38 12.38 23.26
C ILE A 285 -0.61 13.15 21.94
N HIS A 286 -0.13 14.39 21.89
CA HIS A 286 -0.23 15.30 20.73
C HIS A 286 0.80 15.01 19.65
#